data_AF-A0A7E6DSC1-F1
#
_entry.id   AF-A0A7E6DSC1-F1
#
_cell.length_a   1.000
_cell.length_b   1.000
_cell.length_c   1.000
_cell.angle_alpha   90.00
_cell.angle_beta   90.00
_cell.angle_gamma   90.00
#
_symmetry.space_group_name_H-M   'P 1'
#
loop_
_entity.id
_entity.type
_entity.pdbx_description
1 polymer ?
#
loop_
_entity_poly.entity_id
_entity_poly.type
_entity_poly.pdbx_seq_one_letter_code
_entity_poly.pdbx_strand_id
1 'polypeptide(L)'
;MELGLEPRLVCPRPSAGRIKPCFSYDRQGNKGPEWANAKHGVALWTPASSPWLSALLSHSDVRFVVGQERQEVFAHRCLLACRCNFFQRLLGPEPGPGVPSPVVLSTVPAEAFLAVLEFLYTNSVKLHRHSVLEVLTAAVEYGLEELREICLEFVVKVLDVELVCEALQVAVTFGLGPLQERCIAFIEAHSQEAFRTRGFLELSASALLPLLRSDKLCVDEADLILAARSWARVGAVEQIVEAWKCHAMRRRDVARGASCRRRRGTLPREHHRFLDLPFK
;
A
#
# COMPACT_ATOMS: atom_id res chain seq x y z
N MET A 1 17.91 -10.77 26.84
CA MET A 1 19.18 -10.87 26.08
C MET A 1 18.78 -11.44 24.74
N GLU A 2 18.78 -10.77 23.60
CA GLU A 2 19.40 -9.52 23.13
C GLU A 2 18.33 -8.64 22.46
N LEU A 3 18.44 -7.31 22.60
CA LEU A 3 17.69 -6.36 21.78
C LEU A 3 18.44 -6.24 20.45
N GLY A 4 17.94 -6.93 19.43
CA GLY A 4 18.48 -6.88 18.07
C GLY A 4 18.45 -5.45 17.54
N LEU A 5 19.63 -4.89 17.29
CA LEU A 5 19.81 -3.63 16.59
C LEU A 5 19.38 -3.80 15.13
N GLU A 6 18.22 -3.25 14.76
CA GLU A 6 17.72 -3.28 13.38
C GLU A 6 18.57 -2.37 12.46
N PRO A 7 18.98 -2.83 11.26
CA PRO A 7 19.93 -2.12 10.43
C PRO A 7 19.30 -0.91 9.72
N ARG A 8 19.88 0.29 9.93
CA ARG A 8 19.63 1.48 9.10
C ARG A 8 20.24 1.28 7.72
N LEU A 9 19.43 1.40 6.66
CA LEU A 9 19.92 1.34 5.28
C LEU A 9 20.15 2.76 4.74
N VAL A 10 21.29 2.97 4.11
CA VAL A 10 21.71 4.24 3.50
C VAL A 10 21.97 3.97 2.02
N CYS A 11 21.39 4.76 1.12
CA CYS A 11 21.69 4.65 -0.30
C CYS A 11 23.18 4.88 -0.57
N PRO A 12 23.86 4.05 -1.38
CA PRO A 12 25.12 4.43 -2.00
C PRO A 12 24.92 5.70 -2.85
N ARG A 13 25.97 6.54 -2.97
CA ARG A 13 25.91 7.82 -3.71
C ARG A 13 25.32 7.63 -5.12
N PRO A 14 24.44 8.55 -5.59
CA PRO A 14 23.84 8.44 -6.92
C PRO A 14 24.90 8.51 -8.01
N SER A 15 24.70 7.72 -9.07
CA SER A 15 25.45 7.80 -10.33
C SER A 15 25.24 9.17 -10.98
N ALA A 16 26.30 9.67 -11.63
CA ALA A 16 26.41 11.03 -12.13
C ALA A 16 25.22 11.44 -13.03
N GLY A 17 24.47 12.46 -12.61
CA GLY A 17 23.35 13.02 -13.39
C GLY A 17 22.14 13.45 -12.56
N ARG A 18 22.05 13.05 -11.30
CA ARG A 18 20.94 13.40 -10.39
C ARG A 18 21.32 14.60 -9.51
N ILE A 19 20.34 15.48 -9.25
CA ILE A 19 20.47 16.72 -8.47
C ILE A 19 21.22 16.41 -7.16
N LYS A 20 22.36 17.08 -6.96
CA LYS A 20 23.12 17.02 -5.69
C LYS A 20 22.14 17.29 -4.54
N PRO A 21 22.27 16.62 -3.38
CA PRO A 21 21.50 17.01 -2.21
C PRO A 21 21.64 18.52 -2.05
N CYS A 22 20.53 19.26 -1.95
CA CYS A 22 20.56 20.73 -1.82
C CYS A 22 21.37 21.22 -0.59
N PHE A 23 21.84 20.31 0.26
CA PHE A 23 22.68 20.55 1.42
C PHE A 23 24.14 20.08 1.28
N SER A 24 24.61 19.69 0.09
CA SER A 24 26.04 19.43 -0.12
C SER A 24 26.71 20.65 -0.75
N TYR A 25 27.35 21.45 0.11
CA TYR A 25 28.27 22.56 -0.16
C TYR A 25 27.66 23.95 -0.35
N ASP A 26 27.91 24.82 0.63
CA ASP A 26 28.01 26.26 0.41
C ASP A 26 29.14 26.53 -0.61
N ARG A 27 29.03 27.62 -1.40
CA ARG A 27 29.99 27.99 -2.47
C ARG A 27 31.43 28.16 -1.99
N GLN A 28 31.66 28.13 -0.68
CA GLN A 28 32.94 28.37 0.00
C GLN A 28 33.61 27.08 0.52
N GLY A 29 33.10 25.89 0.20
CA GLY A 29 33.81 24.63 0.52
C GLY A 29 33.76 24.22 2.00
N ASN A 30 32.92 24.85 2.82
CA ASN A 30 32.71 24.43 4.21
C ASN A 30 31.80 23.20 4.30
N LYS A 31 32.16 22.28 5.21
CA LYS A 31 31.40 21.08 5.55
C LYS A 31 29.97 21.48 5.93
N GLY A 32 28.98 20.80 5.35
CA GLY A 32 27.57 20.97 5.73
C GLY A 32 27.37 20.74 7.23
N PRO A 33 26.28 21.28 7.81
CA PRO A 33 26.06 21.26 9.25
C PRO A 33 26.04 19.83 9.80
N GLU A 34 26.68 19.68 10.96
CA GLU A 34 27.07 18.42 11.63
C GLU A 34 25.89 17.46 11.93
N TRP A 35 24.64 17.94 11.82
CA TRP A 35 23.43 17.12 12.01
C TRP A 35 23.22 16.07 10.90
N ALA A 36 23.86 16.21 9.74
CA ALA A 36 23.77 15.22 8.64
C ALA A 36 24.35 13.83 9.01
N ASN A 37 25.03 13.70 10.16
CA ASN A 37 25.62 12.45 10.66
C ASN A 37 24.92 11.88 11.92
N ALA A 38 23.70 12.33 12.26
CA ALA A 38 23.05 11.93 13.51
C ALA A 38 22.51 10.48 13.52
N LYS A 39 23.21 9.59 14.23
CA LYS A 39 22.96 8.14 14.39
C LYS A 39 21.86 7.76 15.42
N HIS A 40 20.66 8.34 15.41
CA HIS A 40 19.68 8.04 16.50
C HIS A 40 18.43 7.27 16.03
N GLY A 41 18.29 6.03 16.52
CA GLY A 41 17.18 5.08 16.30
C GLY A 41 15.81 5.60 16.77
N VAL A 42 14.73 4.93 16.35
CA VAL A 42 13.35 5.32 16.71
C VAL A 42 13.05 4.84 18.12
N ALA A 43 12.81 5.79 19.03
CA ALA A 43 12.00 5.59 20.21
C ALA A 43 11.15 6.85 20.38
N LEU A 44 9.84 6.70 20.20
CA LEU A 44 8.78 7.68 20.41
C LEU A 44 8.97 9.04 19.70
N TRP A 45 8.21 9.21 18.61
CA TRP A 45 8.00 10.45 17.89
C TRP A 45 7.20 11.46 18.74
N THR A 46 7.80 11.90 19.84
CA THR A 46 7.41 13.13 20.54
C THR A 46 8.31 14.27 20.02
N PRO A 47 7.85 15.53 20.04
CA PRO A 47 8.65 16.69 19.62
C PRO A 47 10.01 16.83 20.33
N ALA A 48 10.22 16.12 21.45
CA ALA A 48 11.44 16.14 22.24
C ALA A 48 12.59 15.28 21.65
N SER A 49 12.31 14.26 20.84
CA SER A 49 13.31 13.24 20.48
C SER A 49 13.93 13.39 19.08
N SER A 50 13.47 14.35 18.28
CA SER A 50 13.94 14.52 16.89
C SER A 50 14.06 16.01 16.55
N PRO A 51 15.27 16.59 16.61
CA PRO A 51 15.51 18.02 16.36
C PRO A 51 15.05 18.56 15.00
N TRP A 52 14.75 17.66 14.05
CA TRP A 52 14.26 17.99 12.71
C TRP A 52 12.73 18.04 12.63
N LEU A 53 11.98 17.37 13.54
CA LEU A 53 10.52 17.51 13.67
C LEU A 53 10.12 18.91 14.18
N SER A 54 10.88 19.48 15.11
CA SER A 54 10.68 20.85 15.56
C SER A 54 11.07 21.86 14.48
N ALA A 55 12.12 21.59 13.69
CA ALA A 55 12.47 22.39 12.52
C ALA A 55 11.46 22.27 11.37
N LEU A 56 10.81 21.11 11.20
CA LEU A 56 9.73 20.86 10.24
C LEU A 56 8.51 21.76 10.49
N LEU A 57 8.19 22.06 11.74
CA LEU A 57 7.06 22.91 12.12
C LEU A 57 7.31 24.40 11.86
N SER A 58 8.55 24.87 12.00
CA SER A 58 8.83 26.32 12.04
C SER A 58 8.70 27.04 10.69
N HIS A 59 8.63 26.34 9.56
CA HIS A 59 8.43 26.95 8.23
C HIS A 59 7.62 26.08 7.26
N SER A 60 6.79 25.16 7.77
CA SER A 60 5.95 24.32 6.90
C SER A 60 4.96 25.17 6.09
N ASP A 61 4.92 24.93 4.79
CA ASP A 61 4.06 25.61 3.81
C ASP A 61 3.04 24.65 3.17
N VAL A 62 3.01 23.39 3.61
CA VAL A 62 1.99 22.40 3.27
C VAL A 62 1.60 21.53 4.46
N ARG A 63 0.30 21.22 4.55
CA ARG A 63 -0.29 20.29 5.50
C ARG A 63 -0.96 19.14 4.77
N PHE A 64 -0.62 17.93 5.17
CA PHE A 64 -1.22 16.67 4.72
C PHE A 64 -2.13 16.11 5.80
N VAL A 65 -3.21 15.45 5.39
CA VAL A 65 -4.06 14.61 6.23
C VAL A 65 -3.95 13.19 5.70
N VAL A 66 -3.34 12.31 6.48
CA VAL A 66 -2.83 11.02 6.01
C VAL A 66 -3.54 9.84 6.69
N GLY A 67 -3.78 8.79 5.91
CA GLY A 67 -4.36 7.54 6.38
C GLY A 67 -5.83 7.65 6.79
N GLN A 68 -6.38 6.51 7.22
CA GLN A 68 -7.76 6.44 7.72
C GLN A 68 -7.93 7.18 9.05
N GLU A 69 -6.86 7.26 9.84
CA GLU A 69 -6.81 7.99 11.12
C GLU A 69 -6.75 9.51 10.94
N ARG A 70 -6.61 10.00 9.69
CA ARG A 70 -6.56 11.43 9.35
C ARG A 70 -5.48 12.17 10.13
N GLN A 71 -4.31 11.55 10.29
CA GLN A 71 -3.18 12.16 10.99
C GLN A 71 -2.67 13.36 10.22
N GLU A 72 -2.47 14.48 10.90
CA GLU A 72 -1.91 15.69 10.30
C GLU A 72 -0.39 15.59 10.23
N VAL A 73 0.15 15.87 9.04
CA VAL A 73 1.59 15.87 8.78
C VAL A 73 1.97 17.16 8.07
N PHE A 74 2.95 17.88 8.61
CA PHE A 74 3.46 19.13 8.05
C PHE A 74 4.75 18.89 7.28
N ALA A 75 4.93 19.59 6.16
CA ALA A 75 6.13 19.46 5.33
C ALA A 75 6.42 20.75 4.55
N HIS A 76 7.50 20.71 3.75
CA HIS A 76 7.94 21.81 2.89
C HIS A 76 7.76 21.46 1.41
N ARG A 77 6.96 22.25 0.70
CA ARG A 77 6.64 22.07 -0.72
C ARG A 77 7.90 22.05 -1.57
N CYS A 78 8.84 22.96 -1.30
CA CYS A 78 10.08 23.07 -2.06
C CYS A 78 10.95 21.80 -1.99
N LEU A 79 11.04 21.16 -0.82
CA LEU A 79 11.81 19.93 -0.63
C LEU A 79 11.12 18.72 -1.28
N LEU A 80 9.81 18.61 -1.13
CA LEU A 80 9.06 17.52 -1.75
C LEU A 80 9.08 17.62 -3.28
N ALA A 81 8.83 18.82 -3.82
CA ALA A 81 8.79 19.06 -5.26
C ALA A 81 10.15 18.87 -5.94
N CYS A 82 11.27 19.19 -5.27
CA CYS A 82 12.60 19.03 -5.88
C CYS A 82 13.12 17.59 -5.84
N ARG A 83 12.57 16.74 -4.96
CA ARG A 83 13.01 15.34 -4.78
C ARG A 83 12.03 14.31 -5.34
N CYS A 84 10.80 14.70 -5.65
CA CYS A 84 9.76 13.77 -6.08
C CYS A 84 8.79 14.40 -7.08
N ASN A 85 8.77 13.84 -8.29
CA ASN A 85 7.90 14.30 -9.39
C ASN A 85 6.40 14.13 -9.09
N PHE A 86 6.02 13.17 -8.24
CA PHE A 86 4.64 13.05 -7.75
C PHE A 86 4.25 14.30 -6.95
N PHE A 87 5.04 14.68 -5.94
CA PHE A 87 4.75 15.87 -5.12
C PHE A 87 4.90 17.17 -5.92
N GLN A 88 5.84 17.25 -6.87
CA GLN A 88 5.96 18.40 -7.76
C GLN A 88 4.65 18.66 -8.53
N ARG A 89 4.05 17.60 -9.08
CA ARG A 89 2.77 17.67 -9.80
C ARG A 89 1.58 17.90 -8.87
N LEU A 90 1.56 17.23 -7.72
CA LEU A 90 0.48 17.33 -6.74
C LEU A 90 0.38 18.73 -6.14
N LEU A 91 1.53 19.36 -5.85
CA LEU A 91 1.58 20.63 -5.15
C LEU A 91 1.55 21.83 -6.11
N GLY A 92 2.10 21.70 -7.32
CA GLY A 92 2.17 22.79 -8.30
C GLY A 92 3.18 23.90 -7.94
N PRO A 93 3.47 24.82 -8.87
CA PRO A 93 4.52 25.84 -8.72
C PRO A 93 4.14 27.00 -7.76
N GLU A 94 2.86 27.33 -7.64
CA GLU A 94 2.36 28.41 -6.79
C GLU A 94 1.23 27.86 -5.88
N PRO A 95 1.15 28.27 -4.60
CA PRO A 95 -0.03 28.02 -3.76
C PRO A 95 -1.20 28.89 -4.24
N GLY A 96 -1.70 28.61 -5.44
CA GLY A 96 -2.86 29.29 -6.01
C GLY A 96 -4.16 28.84 -5.32
N PRO A 97 -5.28 29.55 -5.56
CA PRO A 97 -6.60 29.27 -4.95
C PRO A 97 -7.19 27.88 -5.26
N GLY A 98 -6.48 27.03 -6.01
CA GLY A 98 -6.90 25.69 -6.43
C GLY A 98 -6.22 24.52 -5.71
N VAL A 99 -5.26 24.74 -4.81
CA VAL A 99 -4.69 23.64 -3.98
C VAL A 99 -5.42 23.62 -2.63
N PRO A 100 -6.38 22.70 -2.42
CA PRO A 100 -7.04 22.59 -1.13
C PRO A 100 -6.00 22.20 -0.08
N SER A 101 -5.69 23.13 0.82
CA SER A 101 -5.02 22.82 2.08
C SER A 101 -6.09 22.46 3.10
N PRO A 102 -6.12 21.23 3.64
CA PRO A 102 -5.05 20.22 3.59
C PRO A 102 -5.13 19.30 2.36
N VAL A 103 -3.97 18.80 1.94
CA VAL A 103 -3.86 17.72 0.96
C VAL A 103 -4.21 16.39 1.64
N VAL A 104 -5.26 15.71 1.17
CA VAL A 104 -5.73 14.46 1.80
C VAL A 104 -5.15 13.25 1.06
N LEU A 105 -4.42 12.40 1.79
CA LEU A 105 -3.84 11.14 1.31
C LEU A 105 -4.44 9.99 2.13
N SER A 106 -5.65 9.55 1.78
CA SER A 106 -6.41 8.57 2.58
C SER A 106 -5.96 7.12 2.38
N THR A 107 -5.25 6.81 1.29
CA THR A 107 -4.83 5.45 0.94
C THR A 107 -3.53 5.04 1.62
N VAL A 108 -2.62 5.98 1.82
CA VAL A 108 -1.32 5.71 2.45
C VAL A 108 -1.44 5.80 3.97
N PRO A 109 -0.96 4.79 4.72
CA PRO A 109 -0.90 4.88 6.17
C PRO A 109 0.13 5.90 6.62
N ALA A 110 -0.09 6.50 7.79
CA ALA A 110 0.74 7.60 8.28
C ALA A 110 2.20 7.19 8.48
N GLU A 111 2.45 5.98 9.00
CA GLU A 111 3.82 5.47 9.19
C GLU A 111 4.57 5.38 7.86
N ALA A 112 3.94 4.82 6.82
CA ALA A 112 4.55 4.72 5.51
C ALA A 112 4.85 6.10 4.90
N PHE A 113 3.92 7.04 5.05
CA PHE A 113 4.14 8.41 4.58
C PHE A 113 5.27 9.12 5.33
N LEU A 114 5.38 8.93 6.65
CA LEU A 114 6.48 9.48 7.44
C LEU A 114 7.83 8.90 7.03
N ALA A 115 7.90 7.59 6.73
CA ALA A 115 9.11 6.97 6.19
C ALA A 115 9.50 7.53 4.81
N VAL A 116 8.51 7.78 3.94
CA VAL A 116 8.73 8.49 2.66
C VAL A 116 9.29 9.89 2.91
N LEU A 117 8.74 10.64 3.87
CA LEU A 117 9.25 11.97 4.22
C LEU A 117 10.68 11.89 4.76
N GLU A 118 10.99 10.96 5.68
CA GLU A 118 12.35 10.76 6.18
C GLU A 118 13.33 10.54 5.02
N PHE A 119 12.95 9.70 4.06
CA PHE A 119 13.74 9.44 2.86
C PHE A 119 13.94 10.70 2.01
N LEU A 120 12.89 11.48 1.74
CA LEU A 120 12.99 12.69 0.92
C LEU A 120 13.89 13.76 1.57
N TYR A 121 13.90 13.84 2.90
CA TYR A 121 14.70 14.81 3.64
C TYR A 121 16.16 14.38 3.82
N THR A 122 16.38 13.09 4.10
CA THR A 122 17.68 12.60 4.60
C THR A 122 18.38 11.63 3.64
N ASN A 123 17.69 11.16 2.59
CA ASN A 123 18.14 10.10 1.70
C ASN A 123 18.46 8.77 2.44
N SER A 124 17.84 8.58 3.60
CA SER A 124 17.91 7.39 4.44
C SER A 124 16.53 7.13 5.04
N VAL A 125 16.24 5.88 5.36
CA VAL A 125 14.97 5.46 5.94
C VAL A 125 15.21 4.32 6.92
N LYS A 126 14.40 4.24 7.96
CA LYS A 126 14.31 3.04 8.79
C LYS A 126 13.09 2.25 8.37
N LEU A 127 13.31 1.01 8.01
CA LEU A 127 12.24 0.09 7.65
C LEU A 127 12.00 -0.86 8.80
N HIS A 128 10.72 -1.12 9.07
CA HIS A 128 10.29 -2.12 10.03
C HIS A 128 9.53 -3.21 9.28
N ARG A 129 9.60 -4.45 9.77
CA ARG A 129 8.94 -5.60 9.13
C ARG A 129 7.43 -5.39 8.93
N HIS A 130 6.75 -4.76 9.88
CA HIS A 130 5.30 -4.59 9.87
C HIS A 130 4.80 -3.45 8.98
N SER A 131 5.68 -2.58 8.47
CA SER A 131 5.31 -1.42 7.65
C SER A 131 6.02 -1.35 6.29
N VAL A 132 6.94 -2.28 6.02
CA VAL A 132 7.77 -2.22 4.81
C VAL A 132 6.97 -2.40 3.52
N LEU A 133 5.88 -3.18 3.52
CA LEU A 133 5.06 -3.39 2.32
C LEU A 133 4.28 -2.13 1.96
N GLU A 134 3.82 -1.38 2.96
CA GLU A 134 3.15 -0.10 2.79
C GLU A 134 4.13 0.98 2.33
N VAL A 135 5.35 0.99 2.87
CA VAL A 135 6.43 1.89 2.39
C VAL A 135 6.81 1.54 0.96
N LEU A 136 6.94 0.25 0.62
CA LEU A 136 7.21 -0.22 -0.74
C LEU A 136 6.11 0.24 -1.71
N THR A 137 4.85 0.06 -1.31
CA THR A 137 3.68 0.49 -2.09
C THR A 137 3.72 2.00 -2.34
N ALA A 138 3.93 2.81 -1.29
CA ALA A 138 4.05 4.26 -1.42
C ALA A 138 5.24 4.68 -2.29
N ALA A 139 6.38 3.98 -2.19
CA ALA A 139 7.55 4.24 -3.02
C ALA A 139 7.25 4.02 -4.50
N VAL A 140 6.51 2.96 -4.86
CA VAL A 140 6.08 2.71 -6.24
C VAL A 140 5.09 3.77 -6.71
N GLU A 141 4.05 4.06 -5.92
CA GLU A 141 3.02 5.05 -6.29
C GLU A 141 3.59 6.46 -6.48
N TYR A 142 4.55 6.86 -5.65
CA TYR A 142 5.19 8.18 -5.73
C TYR A 142 6.37 8.22 -6.69
N GLY A 143 6.75 7.08 -7.30
CA GLY A 143 7.86 6.98 -8.26
C GLY A 143 9.24 7.18 -7.63
N LEU A 144 9.43 6.73 -6.39
CA LEU A 144 10.68 6.79 -5.64
C LEU A 144 11.48 5.50 -5.83
N GLU A 145 12.14 5.40 -6.98
CA GLU A 145 12.90 4.21 -7.41
C GLU A 145 13.95 3.76 -6.39
N GLU A 146 14.73 4.69 -5.83
CA GLU A 146 15.79 4.35 -4.85
C GLU A 146 15.21 3.79 -3.55
N LEU A 147 14.10 4.36 -3.07
CA LEU A 147 13.40 3.85 -1.89
C LEU A 147 12.78 2.48 -2.17
N ARG A 148 12.21 2.28 -3.38
CA ARG A 148 11.67 0.99 -3.82
C ARG A 148 12.73 -0.11 -3.72
N GLU A 149 13.92 0.11 -4.26
CA GLU A 149 15.00 -0.89 -4.21
C GLU A 149 15.44 -1.21 -2.78
N ILE A 150 15.55 -0.20 -1.90
CA ILE A 150 15.84 -0.43 -0.47
C ILE A 150 14.75 -1.30 0.18
N CYS A 151 13.48 -0.99 -0.08
CA CYS A 151 12.36 -1.77 0.45
C CYS A 151 12.36 -3.21 -0.09
N LEU A 152 12.62 -3.41 -1.38
CA LEU A 152 12.72 -4.74 -2.00
C LEU A 152 13.83 -5.58 -1.35
N GLU A 153 15.01 -5.00 -1.16
CA GLU A 153 16.12 -5.68 -0.50
C GLU A 153 15.77 -6.05 0.95
N PHE A 154 15.10 -5.15 1.67
CA PHE A 154 14.67 -5.40 3.03
C PHE A 154 13.61 -6.49 3.12
N VAL A 155 12.57 -6.44 2.27
CA VAL A 155 11.49 -7.45 2.22
C VAL A 155 12.07 -8.84 2.02
N VAL A 156 13.03 -9.01 1.12
CA VAL A 156 13.68 -10.31 0.89
C VAL A 156 14.43 -10.82 2.12
N LYS A 157 15.03 -9.92 2.93
CA LYS A 157 15.76 -10.29 4.15
C LYS A 157 14.85 -10.67 5.31
N VAL A 158 13.69 -10.04 5.42
CA VAL A 158 12.73 -10.26 6.51
C VAL A 158 11.58 -11.17 6.12
N LEU A 159 11.62 -11.77 4.93
CA LEU A 159 10.56 -12.61 4.39
C LEU A 159 10.31 -13.84 5.29
N ASP A 160 9.06 -14.08 5.59
CA ASP A 160 8.58 -15.20 6.41
C ASP A 160 7.19 -15.63 5.97
N VAL A 161 6.68 -16.69 6.61
CA VAL A 161 5.40 -17.32 6.27
C VAL A 161 4.21 -16.36 6.39
N GLU A 162 4.19 -15.45 7.36
CA GLU A 162 3.08 -14.49 7.53
C GLU A 162 3.17 -13.36 6.50
N LEU A 163 4.39 -12.91 6.18
CA LEU A 163 4.61 -11.78 5.26
C LEU A 163 4.52 -12.18 3.77
N VAL A 164 4.84 -13.43 3.41
CA VAL A 164 5.10 -13.82 2.02
C VAL A 164 3.87 -13.68 1.11
N CYS A 165 2.67 -13.96 1.60
CA CYS A 165 1.45 -13.82 0.81
C CYS A 165 1.13 -12.35 0.53
N GLU A 166 1.28 -11.48 1.51
CA GLU A 166 1.12 -10.03 1.32
C GLU A 166 2.18 -9.46 0.37
N ALA A 167 3.43 -9.89 0.52
CA ALA A 167 4.51 -9.52 -0.39
C ALA A 167 4.26 -10.00 -1.83
N LEU A 168 3.72 -11.21 -2.00
CA LEU A 168 3.30 -11.72 -3.31
C LEU A 168 2.17 -10.87 -3.92
N GLN A 169 1.19 -10.48 -3.12
CA GLN A 169 0.10 -9.61 -3.56
C GLN A 169 0.65 -8.27 -4.06
N VAL A 170 1.55 -7.63 -3.31
CA VAL A 170 2.22 -6.39 -3.73
C VAL A 170 3.02 -6.59 -5.01
N ALA A 171 3.79 -7.68 -5.09
CA ALA A 171 4.60 -7.98 -6.26
C ALA A 171 3.77 -8.13 -7.54
N VAL A 172 2.64 -8.84 -7.47
CA VAL A 172 1.74 -9.03 -8.61
C VAL A 172 1.02 -7.74 -8.97
N THR A 173 0.57 -6.97 -7.97
CA THR A 173 -0.15 -5.70 -8.18
C THR A 173 0.69 -4.67 -8.92
N PHE A 174 1.99 -4.58 -8.59
CA PHE A 174 2.91 -3.61 -9.18
C PHE A 174 3.84 -4.20 -10.26
N GLY A 175 3.69 -5.48 -10.62
CA GLY A 175 4.52 -6.14 -11.63
C GLY A 175 6.00 -6.30 -11.23
N LEU A 176 6.28 -6.51 -9.94
CA LEU A 176 7.63 -6.68 -9.39
C LEU A 176 8.10 -8.14 -9.57
N GLY A 177 8.39 -8.52 -10.81
CA GLY A 177 8.73 -9.89 -11.21
C GLY A 177 9.77 -10.61 -10.33
N PRO A 178 10.94 -10.00 -10.03
CA PRO A 178 11.95 -10.64 -9.18
C PRO A 178 11.48 -10.92 -7.74
N LEU A 179 10.60 -10.07 -7.19
CA LEU A 179 10.00 -10.32 -5.88
C LEU A 179 8.95 -11.42 -5.97
N GLN A 180 8.11 -11.41 -7.02
CA GLN A 180 7.10 -12.43 -7.27
C GLN A 180 7.73 -13.83 -7.34
N GLU A 181 8.81 -14.00 -8.10
CA GLU A 181 9.53 -15.27 -8.22
C GLU A 181 10.06 -15.75 -6.87
N ARG A 182 10.63 -14.85 -6.07
CA ARG A 182 11.13 -15.18 -4.73
C ARG A 182 10.00 -15.57 -3.76
N CYS A 183 8.88 -14.86 -3.79
CA CYS A 183 7.72 -15.19 -2.97
C CYS A 183 7.14 -16.55 -3.35
N ILE A 184 7.01 -16.86 -4.65
CA ILE A 184 6.54 -18.17 -5.11
C ILE A 184 7.49 -19.28 -4.64
N ALA A 185 8.80 -19.13 -4.86
CA ALA A 185 9.79 -20.11 -4.41
C ALA A 185 9.77 -20.33 -2.89
N PHE A 186 9.55 -19.27 -2.10
CA PHE A 186 9.39 -19.39 -0.66
C PHE A 186 8.12 -20.16 -0.28
N ILE A 187 6.98 -19.87 -0.94
CA ILE A 187 5.73 -20.58 -0.68
C ILE A 187 5.81 -22.05 -1.13
N GLU A 188 6.53 -22.36 -2.20
CA GLU A 188 6.81 -23.75 -2.61
C GLU A 188 7.56 -24.52 -1.51
N ALA A 189 8.51 -23.88 -0.83
CA ALA A 189 9.26 -24.49 0.27
C ALA A 189 8.45 -24.60 1.58
N HIS A 190 7.48 -23.72 1.80
CA HIS A 190 6.70 -23.61 3.06
C HIS A 190 5.19 -23.73 2.84
N SER A 191 4.75 -24.54 1.86
CA SER A 191 3.38 -24.51 1.33
C SER A 191 2.30 -24.74 2.39
N GLN A 192 2.48 -25.74 3.25
CA GLN A 192 1.49 -26.09 4.28
C GLN A 192 1.26 -24.96 5.29
N GLU A 193 2.32 -24.25 5.67
CA GLU A 193 2.24 -23.15 6.62
C GLU A 193 1.67 -21.90 5.94
N ALA A 194 2.13 -21.60 4.72
CA ALA A 194 1.67 -20.45 3.94
C ALA A 194 0.16 -20.49 3.67
N PHE A 195 -0.42 -21.66 3.35
CA PHE A 195 -1.86 -21.79 3.05
C PHE A 195 -2.78 -21.68 4.26
N ARG A 196 -2.22 -21.76 5.47
CA ARG A 196 -2.96 -21.56 6.72
C ARG A 196 -2.98 -20.09 7.16
N THR A 197 -2.13 -19.25 6.57
CA THR A 197 -2.06 -17.83 6.94
C THR A 197 -3.28 -17.05 6.50
N ARG A 198 -3.52 -15.94 7.19
CA ARG A 198 -4.55 -14.99 6.78
C ARG A 198 -4.22 -14.34 5.43
N GLY A 199 -2.94 -14.04 5.19
CA GLY A 199 -2.48 -13.44 3.96
C GLY A 199 -2.84 -14.26 2.72
N PHE A 200 -2.84 -15.59 2.81
CA PHE A 200 -3.28 -16.46 1.72
C PHE A 200 -4.76 -16.25 1.36
N LEU A 201 -5.64 -16.09 2.35
CA LEU A 201 -7.08 -15.89 2.13
C LEU A 201 -7.40 -14.52 1.51
N GLU A 202 -6.52 -13.54 1.69
CA GLU A 202 -6.67 -12.17 1.18
C GLU A 202 -6.01 -11.96 -0.20
N LEU A 203 -5.40 -13.00 -0.77
CA LEU A 203 -4.81 -12.93 -2.11
C LEU A 203 -5.87 -12.62 -3.19
N SER A 204 -5.51 -11.78 -4.14
CA SER A 204 -6.25 -11.60 -5.37
C SER A 204 -6.18 -12.86 -6.24
N ALA A 205 -7.19 -13.06 -7.10
CA ALA A 205 -7.18 -14.18 -8.06
C ALA A 205 -5.94 -14.13 -8.97
N SER A 206 -5.48 -12.94 -9.35
CA SER A 206 -4.26 -12.74 -10.12
C SER A 206 -2.99 -13.21 -9.40
N ALA A 207 -2.92 -13.07 -8.07
CA ALA A 207 -1.78 -13.52 -7.29
C ALA A 207 -1.84 -15.02 -6.97
N LEU A 208 -3.05 -15.57 -6.82
CA LEU A 208 -3.26 -16.98 -6.53
C LEU A 208 -3.05 -17.88 -7.76
N LEU A 209 -3.43 -17.43 -8.96
CA LEU A 209 -3.34 -18.23 -10.18
C LEU A 209 -1.93 -18.75 -10.51
N PRO A 210 -0.86 -17.93 -10.46
CA PRO A 210 0.50 -18.41 -10.66
C PRO A 210 0.92 -19.48 -9.64
N LEU A 211 0.46 -19.34 -8.40
CA LEU A 211 0.76 -20.25 -7.31
C LEU A 211 0.08 -21.61 -7.51
N LEU A 212 -1.21 -21.62 -7.83
CA LEU A 212 -1.97 -22.87 -8.08
C LEU A 212 -1.53 -23.61 -9.35
N ARG A 213 -0.85 -22.92 -10.26
CA ARG A 213 -0.25 -23.52 -11.47
C ARG A 213 1.13 -24.14 -11.21
N SER A 214 1.72 -23.92 -10.02
CA SER A 214 3.02 -24.49 -9.72
C SER A 214 2.90 -25.97 -9.34
N ASP A 215 3.62 -26.82 -10.07
CA ASP A 215 3.75 -28.26 -9.78
C ASP A 215 4.72 -28.55 -8.62
N LYS A 216 5.31 -27.52 -8.02
CA LYS A 216 6.35 -27.64 -6.97
C LYS A 216 5.82 -27.48 -5.54
N LEU A 217 4.51 -27.28 -5.39
CA LEU A 217 3.90 -27.12 -4.07
C LEU A 217 4.00 -28.41 -3.25
N CYS A 218 4.63 -28.34 -2.08
CA CYS A 218 4.77 -29.48 -1.17
C CYS A 218 3.56 -29.59 -0.24
N VAL A 219 2.39 -29.90 -0.80
CA VAL A 219 1.12 -30.08 -0.07
C VAL A 219 0.31 -31.21 -0.68
N ASP A 220 -0.51 -31.90 0.13
CA ASP A 220 -1.47 -32.86 -0.39
C ASP A 220 -2.53 -32.16 -1.24
N GLU A 221 -2.93 -32.78 -2.35
CA GLU A 221 -3.93 -32.21 -3.27
C GLU A 221 -5.27 -31.94 -2.56
N ALA A 222 -5.65 -32.80 -1.63
CA ALA A 222 -6.84 -32.60 -0.80
C ALA A 222 -6.76 -31.31 0.03
N ASP A 223 -5.60 -31.05 0.65
CA ASP A 223 -5.36 -29.86 1.45
C ASP A 223 -5.29 -28.59 0.58
N LEU A 224 -4.68 -28.68 -0.61
CA LEU A 224 -4.67 -27.59 -1.59
C LEU A 224 -6.08 -27.21 -2.04
N ILE A 225 -6.93 -28.20 -2.35
CA ILE A 225 -8.33 -27.98 -2.73
C ILE A 225 -9.11 -27.35 -1.58
N LEU A 226 -8.89 -27.80 -0.34
CA LEU A 226 -9.53 -27.21 0.84
C LEU A 226 -9.09 -25.76 1.08
N ALA A 227 -7.81 -25.45 0.90
CA ALA A 227 -7.28 -24.10 0.99
C ALA A 227 -7.88 -23.20 -0.10
N ALA A 228 -7.87 -23.63 -1.36
CA ALA A 228 -8.44 -22.89 -2.49
C ALA A 228 -9.95 -22.64 -2.32
N ARG A 229 -10.69 -23.64 -1.79
CA ARG A 229 -12.11 -23.48 -1.45
C ARG A 229 -12.32 -22.46 -0.34
N SER A 230 -11.46 -22.48 0.68
CA SER A 230 -11.54 -21.54 1.81
C SER A 230 -11.30 -20.11 1.35
N TRP A 231 -10.27 -19.90 0.52
CA TRP A 231 -10.01 -18.63 -0.17
C TRP A 231 -11.22 -18.16 -1.01
N ALA A 232 -11.77 -19.04 -1.85
CA ALA A 232 -12.89 -18.69 -2.72
C ALA A 232 -14.15 -18.28 -1.92
N ARG A 233 -14.37 -18.90 -0.74
CA ARG A 233 -15.46 -18.52 0.15
C ARG A 233 -15.28 -17.11 0.72
N VAL A 234 -14.06 -16.75 1.10
CA VAL A 234 -13.75 -15.39 1.62
C VAL A 234 -13.95 -14.36 0.52
N GLY A 235 -13.38 -14.58 -0.67
CA GLY A 235 -13.56 -13.68 -1.81
C GLY A 235 -15.01 -13.53 -2.28
N ALA A 236 -15.80 -14.60 -2.25
CA ALA A 236 -17.23 -14.54 -2.55
C ALA A 236 -18.02 -13.72 -1.51
N VAL A 237 -17.66 -13.81 -0.23
CA VAL A 237 -18.27 -12.99 0.83
C VAL A 237 -17.92 -11.52 0.64
N GLU A 238 -16.69 -11.16 0.30
CA GLU A 238 -16.31 -9.77 0.00
C GLU A 238 -17.10 -9.19 -1.19
N GLN A 239 -17.26 -9.96 -2.27
CA GLN A 239 -18.07 -9.54 -3.42
C GLN A 239 -19.55 -9.33 -3.04
N ILE A 240 -20.10 -10.18 -2.17
CA ILE A 240 -21.47 -10.04 -1.65
C ILE A 240 -21.58 -8.81 -0.75
N VAL A 241 -20.62 -8.57 0.14
CA VAL A 241 -20.59 -7.41 1.03
C VAL A 241 -20.47 -6.10 0.24
N GLU A 242 -19.63 -6.06 -0.79
CA GLU A 242 -19.47 -4.88 -1.64
C GLU A 242 -20.73 -4.64 -2.49
N ALA A 243 -21.34 -5.69 -3.03
CA ALA A 243 -22.65 -5.60 -3.68
C ALA A 243 -23.76 -5.10 -2.73
N TRP A 244 -23.74 -5.54 -1.46
CA TRP A 244 -24.65 -5.05 -0.42
C TRP A 244 -24.39 -3.60 -0.03
N LYS A 245 -23.12 -3.18 0.14
CA LYS A 245 -22.75 -1.77 0.40
C LYS A 245 -23.21 -0.87 -0.75
N CYS A 246 -23.00 -1.30 -1.99
CA CYS A 246 -23.48 -0.60 -3.17
C CYS A 246 -25.02 -0.50 -3.22
N HIS A 247 -25.74 -1.55 -2.82
CA HIS A 247 -27.21 -1.54 -2.71
C HIS A 247 -27.71 -0.62 -1.57
N ALA A 248 -27.05 -0.68 -0.41
CA ALA A 248 -27.39 0.11 0.77
C ALA A 248 -27.13 1.62 0.56
N MET A 249 -26.03 1.98 -0.09
CA MET A 249 -25.74 3.38 -0.46
C MET A 249 -26.75 3.91 -1.48
N ARG A 250 -27.15 3.09 -2.47
CA ARG A 250 -28.25 3.44 -3.40
C ARG A 250 -29.58 3.72 -2.70
N ARG A 251 -29.88 3.08 -1.56
CA ARG A 251 -31.10 3.37 -0.78
C ARG A 251 -31.05 4.71 -0.03
N ARG A 252 -29.88 5.24 0.32
CA ARG A 252 -29.76 6.58 0.92
C ARG A 252 -30.03 7.69 -0.10
N ASP A 253 -29.62 7.50 -1.35
CA ASP A 253 -29.89 8.48 -2.42
C ASP A 253 -31.36 8.47 -2.88
N VAL A 254 -32.00 7.29 -2.91
CA VAL A 254 -33.42 7.17 -3.28
C VAL A 254 -34.37 7.69 -2.19
N ALA A 255 -33.92 7.83 -0.93
CA ALA A 255 -34.72 8.44 0.13
C ALA A 255 -34.91 9.97 -0.02
N ARG A 256 -34.20 10.63 -0.95
CA ARG A 256 -34.40 12.06 -1.28
C ARG A 256 -35.01 12.32 -2.65
N GLY A 257 -35.35 11.29 -3.42
CA GLY A 257 -35.87 11.49 -4.77
C GLY A 257 -36.58 10.27 -5.32
N ALA A 258 -37.89 10.44 -5.52
CA ALA A 258 -38.76 9.69 -6.42
C ALA A 258 -39.31 8.33 -5.99
N SER A 259 -40.64 8.28 -6.05
CA SER A 259 -41.52 7.11 -5.99
C SER A 259 -41.06 5.98 -6.91
N CYS A 260 -40.53 4.91 -6.32
CA CYS A 260 -40.32 3.65 -7.03
C CYS A 260 -41.65 2.91 -7.18
N ARG A 261 -42.15 2.81 -8.42
CA ARG A 261 -43.26 1.91 -8.77
C ARG A 261 -42.87 0.47 -8.43
N ARG A 262 -43.77 -0.23 -7.74
CA ARG A 262 -43.65 -1.68 -7.47
C ARG A 262 -43.42 -2.45 -8.78
N ARG A 263 -42.52 -3.44 -8.76
CA ARG A 263 -42.39 -4.44 -9.84
C ARG A 263 -43.76 -5.08 -10.05
N ARG A 264 -44.31 -4.99 -11.27
CA ARG A 264 -45.45 -5.83 -11.67
C ARG A 264 -44.98 -7.29 -11.61
N GLY A 265 -45.79 -8.13 -10.97
CA GLY A 265 -45.53 -9.54 -10.83
C GLY A 265 -45.30 -10.24 -12.18
N THR A 266 -44.67 -11.40 -12.11
CA THR A 266 -44.53 -12.35 -13.20
C THR A 266 -45.90 -12.62 -13.84
N LEU A 267 -46.02 -12.37 -15.15
CA LEU A 267 -47.16 -12.81 -15.93
C LEU A 267 -47.28 -14.35 -15.83
N PRO A 268 -48.50 -14.91 -15.71
CA PRO A 268 -48.71 -16.36 -15.73
C PRO A 268 -48.14 -16.97 -17.02
N ARG A 269 -47.36 -18.04 -16.90
CA ARG A 269 -46.79 -18.77 -18.03
C ARG A 269 -47.91 -19.49 -18.79
N GLU A 270 -47.91 -19.35 -20.11
CA GLU A 270 -48.89 -19.93 -21.05
C GLU A 270 -48.77 -21.47 -21.19
N HIS A 271 -49.00 -22.24 -20.12
CA HIS A 271 -49.08 -23.71 -20.21
C HIS A 271 -50.48 -24.30 -19.99
N HIS A 272 -51.52 -23.46 -19.87
CA HIS A 272 -52.92 -23.91 -19.80
C HIS A 272 -53.70 -23.77 -21.12
N ARG A 273 -53.01 -23.68 -22.26
CA ARG A 273 -53.65 -23.66 -23.59
C ARG A 273 -54.18 -25.02 -24.07
N PHE A 274 -54.04 -26.08 -23.28
CA PHE A 274 -54.37 -27.46 -23.67
C PHE A 274 -55.33 -28.21 -22.74
N LEU A 275 -56.05 -27.51 -21.83
CA LEU A 275 -57.00 -28.18 -20.94
C LEU A 275 -58.48 -27.90 -21.22
N ASP A 276 -58.82 -27.22 -22.31
CA ASP A 276 -60.20 -27.14 -22.80
C ASP A 276 -60.25 -27.52 -24.29
N LEU A 277 -60.29 -28.83 -24.55
CA LEU A 277 -60.76 -29.35 -25.84
C LEU A 277 -62.28 -29.59 -25.73
N PRO A 278 -63.10 -29.10 -26.67
CA PRO A 278 -64.50 -29.45 -26.74
C PRO A 278 -64.63 -30.84 -27.37
N PHE A 279 -65.20 -31.80 -26.66
CA PHE A 279 -65.74 -33.02 -27.25
C PHE A 279 -67.22 -33.15 -26.89
N LYS A 280 -68.04 -32.72 -27.86
CA LYS A 280 -69.50 -32.87 -28.05
C LYS A 280 -70.44 -32.30 -27.00
#